data_AF-A0A1T4SL74-F1
#
_entry.id   AF-A0A1T4SL74-F1
#
_cell.length_a   1.000
_cell.length_b   1.000
_cell.length_c   1.000
_cell.angle_alpha   90.00
_cell.angle_beta   90.00
_cell.angle_gamma   90.00
#
_symmetry.space_group_name_H-M   'P 1'
#
loop_
_entity.id
_entity.type
_entity.pdbx_description
1 polymer ?
#
loop_
_entity_poly.entity_id
_entity_poly.type
_entity_poly.pdbx_seq_one_letter_code
_entity_poly.pdbx_strand_id
1 'polypeptide(L)'
;MFRILFPVLLMITGTAAAQAKEALEATLYKNPQCTYCEGYADYVRGNGFDVTVKPTNDLAIISRKAGVPEQLEGCHSMFIGGYVVDGHVPVNIVRRLLSEHPPIAG
;
A
#
# COMPACT_ATOMS: atom_id res chain seq x y z
N MET A 1 39.53 57.10 16.77
CA MET A 1 38.23 56.46 17.08
C MET A 1 37.61 55.97 15.78
N PHE A 2 37.98 54.78 15.31
CA PHE A 2 37.43 54.19 14.07
C PHE A 2 36.47 53.07 14.46
N ARG A 3 35.17 53.25 14.21
CA ARG A 3 34.15 52.22 14.43
C ARG A 3 34.04 51.40 13.16
N ILE A 4 34.59 50.18 13.17
CA ILE A 4 34.43 49.21 12.08
C ILE A 4 33.10 48.50 12.30
N LEU A 5 32.12 48.74 11.42
CA LEU A 5 30.87 48.00 11.33
C LEU A 5 31.11 46.77 10.45
N PHE A 6 31.10 45.58 11.05
CA PHE A 6 31.14 44.30 10.33
C PHE A 6 29.70 43.92 9.91
N PRO A 7 29.44 43.56 8.63
CA PRO A 7 28.14 43.05 8.24
C PRO A 7 28.05 41.57 8.64
N VAL A 8 27.06 41.22 9.45
CA VAL A 8 26.76 39.82 9.77
C VAL A 8 25.94 39.25 8.62
N LEU A 9 26.59 38.43 7.79
CA LEU A 9 25.93 37.66 6.74
C LEU A 9 25.32 36.40 7.38
N LEU A 10 24.01 36.41 7.59
CA LEU A 10 23.26 35.29 8.13
C LEU A 10 23.01 34.24 7.02
N MET A 11 23.81 33.17 7.01
CA MET A 11 23.54 32.01 6.14
C MET A 11 22.41 31.17 6.76
N ILE A 12 21.26 31.13 6.08
CA ILE A 12 20.16 30.23 6.41
C ILE A 12 20.49 28.85 5.83
N THR A 13 20.98 27.94 6.66
CA THR A 13 21.13 26.52 6.32
C THR A 13 19.76 25.85 6.37
N GLY A 14 19.13 25.66 5.21
CA GLY A 14 17.90 24.88 5.09
C GLY A 14 18.19 23.39 5.28
N THR A 15 17.77 22.83 6.41
CA THR A 15 17.72 21.37 6.60
C THR A 15 16.56 20.81 5.79
N ALA A 16 16.86 20.15 4.67
CA ALA A 16 15.90 19.32 3.96
C ALA A 16 15.61 18.08 4.81
N ALA A 17 14.42 18.04 5.43
CA ALA A 17 13.94 16.84 6.10
C ALA A 17 13.63 15.78 5.03
N ALA A 18 14.36 14.66 5.04
CA ALA A 18 14.01 13.50 4.24
C ALA A 18 12.69 12.91 4.79
N GLN A 19 11.58 13.16 4.10
CA GLN A 19 10.32 12.46 4.37
C GLN A 19 10.49 11.00 3.97
N ALA A 20 10.62 10.12 4.96
CA ALA A 20 10.42 8.70 4.75
C ALA A 20 8.97 8.52 4.26
N LYS A 21 8.82 8.01 3.03
CA LYS A 21 7.51 7.64 2.50
C LYS A 21 7.02 6.48 3.36
N GLU A 22 6.01 6.71 4.20
CA GLU A 22 5.36 5.60 4.92
C GLU A 22 4.87 4.58 3.89
N ALA A 23 5.23 3.31 4.10
CA ALA A 23 4.77 2.24 3.25
C ALA A 23 3.26 2.09 3.41
N LEU A 24 2.55 1.91 2.30
CA LEU A 24 1.10 1.71 2.34
C LEU A 24 0.82 0.31 2.88
N GLU A 25 0.15 0.24 4.03
CA GLU A 25 -0.25 -1.02 4.66
C GLU A 25 -1.37 -1.71 3.88
N ALA A 26 -1.24 -3.03 3.73
CA ALA A 26 -2.21 -3.90 3.12
C ALA A 26 -2.39 -5.18 3.94
N THR A 27 -3.60 -5.73 3.95
CA THR A 27 -3.86 -7.07 4.49
C THR A 27 -4.31 -8.00 3.38
N LEU A 28 -3.61 -9.11 3.16
CA LEU A 28 -4.00 -10.15 2.21
C LEU A 28 -4.59 -11.33 2.97
N TYR A 29 -5.89 -11.57 2.80
CA TYR A 29 -6.54 -12.79 3.26
C TYR A 29 -6.37 -13.87 2.21
N LYS A 30 -6.08 -15.11 2.62
CA LYS A 30 -5.91 -16.25 1.71
C LYS A 30 -6.54 -17.51 2.25
N ASN A 31 -6.89 -18.42 1.34
CA ASN A 31 -7.18 -19.80 1.71
C ASN A 31 -5.92 -20.45 2.30
N PRO A 32 -6.01 -21.18 3.44
CA PRO A 32 -4.80 -21.66 4.13
C PRO A 32 -4.00 -22.65 3.31
N GLN A 33 -4.65 -23.35 2.38
CA GLN A 33 -4.05 -24.37 1.51
C GLN A 33 -3.39 -23.78 0.26
N CYS A 34 -3.57 -22.48 -0.05
CA CYS A 34 -2.94 -21.84 -1.20
C CYS A 34 -1.50 -21.43 -0.88
N THR A 35 -0.52 -22.16 -1.41
CA THR A 35 0.90 -21.85 -1.23
C THR A 35 1.40 -20.72 -2.15
N TYR A 36 0.84 -20.58 -3.36
CA TYR A 36 1.25 -19.55 -4.32
C TYR A 36 0.89 -18.12 -3.92
N CYS A 37 -0.12 -17.96 -3.06
CA CYS A 37 -0.62 -16.68 -2.59
C CYS A 37 0.44 -15.85 -1.84
N GLU A 38 1.43 -16.51 -1.20
CA GLU A 38 2.57 -15.82 -0.59
C GLU A 38 3.45 -15.13 -1.63
N GLY A 39 3.63 -15.75 -2.80
CA GLY A 39 4.47 -15.18 -3.86
C GLY A 39 3.91 -13.86 -4.40
N TYR A 40 2.58 -13.72 -4.46
CA TYR A 40 1.96 -12.43 -4.79
C TYR A 40 2.15 -11.40 -3.66
N ALA A 41 2.01 -11.80 -2.40
CA ALA A 41 2.30 -10.92 -1.27
C ALA A 41 3.75 -10.42 -1.30
N ASP A 42 4.71 -11.29 -1.60
CA ASP A 42 6.13 -10.94 -1.73
C ASP A 42 6.39 -10.01 -2.92
N TYR A 43 5.74 -10.26 -4.06
CA TYR A 43 5.77 -9.33 -5.20
C TYR A 43 5.27 -7.94 -4.80
N VAL A 44 4.15 -7.84 -4.09
CA VAL A 44 3.59 -6.55 -3.65
C VAL A 44 4.52 -5.87 -2.64
N ARG A 45 5.08 -6.61 -1.66
CA ARG A 45 6.09 -6.10 -0.71
C ARG A 45 7.33 -5.56 -1.41
N GLY A 46 7.88 -6.32 -2.35
CA GLY A 46 9.04 -5.94 -3.14
C GLY A 46 8.84 -4.67 -3.97
N ASN A 47 7.59 -4.23 -4.12
CA ASN A 47 7.22 -2.99 -4.78
C ASN A 47 6.85 -1.86 -3.82
N GLY A 48 7.19 -1.95 -2.53
CA GLY A 48 7.11 -0.83 -1.56
C GLY A 48 5.75 -0.67 -0.86
N PHE A 49 5.04 -1.78 -0.65
CA PHE A 49 3.85 -1.89 0.19
C PHE A 49 4.20 -2.73 1.43
N ASP A 50 3.54 -2.48 2.56
CA ASP A 50 3.66 -3.34 3.73
C ASP A 50 2.48 -4.31 3.79
N VAL A 51 2.72 -5.58 3.44
CA VAL A 51 1.64 -6.58 3.31
C VAL A 51 1.66 -7.55 4.48
N THR A 52 0.58 -7.58 5.26
CA THR A 52 0.31 -8.62 6.25
C THR A 52 -0.54 -9.72 5.64
N VAL A 53 -0.08 -10.97 5.70
CA VAL A 53 -0.82 -12.13 5.17
C VAL A 53 -1.59 -12.84 6.28
N LYS A 54 -2.87 -13.14 6.05
CA LYS A 54 -3.77 -13.78 7.01
C LYS A 54 -4.47 -15.00 6.39
N PRO A 55 -4.01 -16.22 6.69
CA PRO A 55 -4.74 -17.44 6.34
C PRO A 55 -6.11 -17.49 7.03
N THR A 56 -7.16 -17.86 6.30
CA THR A 56 -8.52 -17.96 6.84
C THR A 56 -9.37 -18.97 6.07
N ASN A 57 -10.23 -19.71 6.78
CA ASN A 57 -11.24 -20.57 6.15
C ASN A 57 -12.48 -19.79 5.67
N ASP A 58 -12.59 -18.51 6.02
CA ASP A 58 -13.74 -17.66 5.73
C ASP A 58 -13.50 -16.69 4.55
N LEU A 59 -12.51 -16.96 3.69
CA LEU A 59 -12.10 -16.05 2.62
C LEU A 59 -13.30 -15.61 1.77
N ALA A 60 -14.09 -16.58 1.29
CA ALA A 60 -15.26 -16.33 0.47
C ALA A 60 -16.27 -15.36 1.13
N ILE A 61 -16.48 -15.50 2.45
CA ILE A 61 -17.36 -14.60 3.21
C ILE A 61 -16.75 -13.20 3.30
N ILE A 62 -15.45 -13.10 3.55
CA ILE A 62 -14.72 -11.83 3.63
C ILE A 62 -14.76 -11.09 2.29
N SER A 63 -14.46 -11.78 1.19
CA SER A 63 -14.41 -11.20 -0.16
C SER A 63 -15.79 -10.71 -0.63
N ARG A 64 -16.85 -11.51 -0.43
CA ARG A 64 -18.22 -11.07 -0.79
C ARG A 64 -18.69 -9.87 0.01
N LYS A 65 -18.40 -9.84 1.31
CA LYS A 65 -18.74 -8.68 2.16
C LYS A 65 -18.01 -7.40 1.72
N ALA A 66 -16.86 -7.55 1.07
CA ALA A 66 -16.10 -6.46 0.49
C ALA A 66 -16.58 -6.05 -0.92
N GLY A 67 -17.55 -6.76 -1.50
CA GLY A 67 -18.12 -6.47 -2.81
C GLY A 67 -17.54 -7.29 -3.96
N VAL A 68 -16.69 -8.29 -3.70
CA VAL A 68 -16.20 -9.21 -4.74
C VAL A 68 -17.34 -10.15 -5.16
N PRO A 69 -17.76 -10.16 -6.43
CA PRO A 69 -18.76 -11.11 -6.93
C PRO A 69 -18.23 -12.55 -6.85
N GLU A 70 -19.11 -13.51 -6.57
CA GLU A 70 -18.75 -14.94 -6.43
C GLU A 70 -17.95 -15.48 -7.61
N GLN A 71 -18.32 -15.09 -8.83
CA GLN A 71 -17.64 -15.50 -10.07
C GLN A 71 -16.22 -14.93 -10.25
N LEU A 72 -15.81 -13.97 -9.42
CA LEU A 72 -14.49 -13.34 -9.42
C LEU A 72 -13.67 -13.68 -8.17
N GLU A 73 -14.20 -14.50 -7.25
CA GLU A 73 -13.47 -14.92 -6.05
C GLU A 73 -12.24 -15.77 -6.42
N GLY A 74 -11.06 -15.32 -5.98
CA GLY A 74 -9.81 -16.05 -6.11
C GLY A 74 -9.42 -16.85 -4.86
N CYS A 75 -8.14 -17.20 -4.79
CA CYS A 75 -7.54 -17.86 -3.62
C CYS A 75 -7.07 -16.87 -2.53
N HIS A 76 -7.10 -15.57 -2.82
CA HIS A 76 -6.80 -14.47 -1.90
C HIS A 76 -7.50 -13.18 -2.31
N SER A 77 -7.70 -12.29 -1.33
CA SER A 77 -8.14 -10.90 -1.56
C SER A 77 -7.30 -9.96 -0.68
N MET A 78 -6.76 -8.92 -1.29
CA MET A 78 -5.94 -7.90 -0.62
C MET A 78 -6.76 -6.66 -0.31
N PHE A 79 -6.68 -6.17 0.92
CA PHE A 79 -7.36 -4.98 1.39
C PHE A 79 -6.33 -3.87 1.58
N ILE A 80 -6.51 -2.74 0.89
CA ILE A 80 -5.58 -1.62 0.91
C ILE A 80 -6.32 -0.31 0.63
N GLY A 81 -6.07 0.72 1.45
CA GLY A 81 -6.61 2.06 1.22
C GLY A 81 -8.14 2.13 1.06
N GLY A 82 -8.88 1.24 1.73
CA GLY A 82 -10.34 1.15 1.64
C GLY A 82 -10.87 0.31 0.47
N TYR A 83 -10.01 -0.23 -0.38
CA TYR A 83 -10.36 -1.08 -1.52
C TYR A 83 -10.10 -2.56 -1.25
N VAL A 84 -10.84 -3.42 -1.96
CA VAL A 84 -10.53 -4.85 -2.10
C VAL A 84 -9.91 -5.12 -3.47
N VAL A 85 -8.80 -5.84 -3.52
CA VAL A 85 -8.09 -6.20 -4.75
C VAL A 85 -8.00 -7.72 -4.80
N ASP A 86 -8.80 -8.34 -5.66
CA ASP A 86 -8.83 -9.79 -5.84
C ASP A 86 -7.93 -10.24 -7.00
N GLY A 87 -7.24 -11.36 -6.82
CA GLY A 87 -6.31 -11.91 -7.82
C GLY A 87 -4.92 -11.25 -7.87
N HIS A 88 -4.16 -11.54 -8.93
CA HIS A 88 -2.78 -11.07 -9.13
C HIS A 88 -2.73 -9.73 -9.89
N VAL A 89 -3.30 -8.67 -9.30
CA VAL A 89 -3.35 -7.35 -9.93
C VAL A 89 -1.96 -6.69 -9.90
N PRO A 90 -1.43 -6.22 -11.04
CA PRO A 90 -0.14 -5.54 -11.07
C PRO A 90 -0.10 -4.29 -10.18
N VAL A 91 1.01 -4.04 -9.49
CA VAL A 91 1.10 -2.95 -8.50
C VAL A 91 0.92 -1.56 -9.09
N ASN A 92 1.20 -1.35 -10.37
CA ASN A 92 0.93 -0.07 -11.03
C ASN A 92 -0.57 0.22 -11.13
N ILE A 93 -1.40 -0.81 -11.26
CA ILE A 93 -2.87 -0.68 -11.24
C ILE A 93 -3.34 -0.41 -9.81
N VAL A 94 -2.79 -1.10 -8.81
CA VAL A 94 -3.08 -0.82 -7.40
C VAL A 94 -2.71 0.63 -7.02
N ARG A 95 -1.55 1.12 -7.46
CA ARG A 95 -1.15 2.52 -7.25
C ARG A 95 -2.09 3.50 -7.93
N ARG A 96 -2.56 3.17 -9.14
CA ARG A 96 -3.52 3.99 -9.87
C ARG A 96 -4.86 4.03 -9.13
N LEU A 97 -5.37 2.89 -8.67
CA LEU A 97 -6.58 2.80 -7.83
C LEU A 97 -6.47 3.71 -6.60
N LEU A 98 -5.35 3.60 -5.87
CA LEU A 98 -5.06 4.41 -4.68
C LEU A 98 -4.71 5.88 -4.97
N SER A 99 -4.49 6.25 -6.22
CA SER A 99 -4.25 7.66 -6.59
C SER A 99 -5.54 8.31 -7.07
N GLU A 100 -6.29 7.61 -7.93
CA GLU A 100 -7.51 8.12 -8.56
C GLU A 100 -8.72 8.04 -7.63
N HIS A 101 -8.70 7.13 -6.65
CA HIS A 101 -9.80 6.85 -5.73
C HIS A 101 -11.19 6.80 -6.40
N PRO A 102 -11.39 5.96 -7.44
CA PRO A 102 -12.67 5.86 -8.12
C PRO A 102 -13.77 5.36 -7.17
N PRO A 103 -15.05 5.71 -7.43
CA PRO A 103 -16.20 5.30 -6.62
C PRO A 103 -16.62 3.84 -6.93
N ILE A 104 -15.71 2.91 -6.69
CA ILE A 104 -15.90 1.45 -6.82
C ILE A 104 -15.43 0.77 -5.53
N ALA A 105 -15.80 -0.49 -5.34
CA ALA A 105 -15.31 -1.27 -4.20
C ALA A 105 -13.83 -1.71 -4.38
N GLY A 106 -13.39 -1.86 -5.63
CA GLY A 106 -12.07 -2.36 -6.00
C GLY A 106 -12.00 -2.84 -7.44
#